data_AF-A0A535NEP2-F1
#
_entry.id   AF-A0A535NEP2-F1
#
_cell.length_a   1.000
_cell.length_b   1.000
_cell.length_c   1.000
_cell.angle_alpha   90.00
_cell.angle_beta   90.00
_cell.angle_gamma   90.00
#
_symmetry.space_group_name_H-M   'P 1'
#
loop_
_entity.id
_entity.type
_entity.pdbx_description
1 polymer ?
#
loop_
_entity_poly.entity_id
_entity_poly.type
_entity_poly.pdbx_seq_one_letter_code
_entity_poly.pdbx_strand_id
1 'polypeptide(L)'
;MELELSAFLVRGEPIPYAEAIRRAFKPFRIGDPWGPAWSTTWFRVRGRVPEGWAGKRAAVAVDLGWHLPTGFSCEALAWKDGRPWRGVDPNHNLLPVHGSEFDFYLEAAANPLPTLAGAEPAVSMIELRESPDPLFVLNQLDLVPWLPPGASQARIDLGAHAITAVGHAHIDTAWLWPLREVRRKCARSWSTQVELMDKYPDFVFACSQPAQYEWVKESYPDLYRRIKEKTAAGQWEPVGAMWVEADCNLPSGESLVRQLLHGKRYFMREFGYETRILWLPDVFGYPGNLPQLIKESGCDYFLTQKLS
;
A
#
# COMPACT_ATOMS: atom_id res chain seq x y z
N MET A 1 22.47 -12.50 17.88
CA MET A 1 23.09 -12.75 16.58
C MET A 1 22.82 -11.52 15.75
N GLU A 2 23.85 -10.90 15.22
CA GLU A 2 23.75 -9.53 14.70
C GLU A 2 23.39 -9.58 13.21
N LEU A 3 22.32 -8.87 12.83
CA LEU A 3 21.99 -8.64 11.43
C LEU A 3 22.95 -7.58 10.88
N GLU A 4 23.43 -7.76 9.66
CA GLU A 4 24.16 -6.71 8.97
C GLU A 4 23.16 -5.72 8.40
N LEU A 5 23.22 -4.48 8.89
CA LEU A 5 22.38 -3.39 8.48
C LEU A 5 23.21 -2.28 7.83
N SER A 6 22.75 -1.82 6.67
CA SER A 6 23.32 -0.66 5.99
C SER A 6 22.22 0.16 5.34
N ALA A 7 22.46 1.46 5.14
CA ALA A 7 21.46 2.38 4.63
C ALA A 7 22.02 3.29 3.52
N PHE A 8 21.12 3.73 2.64
CA PHE A 8 21.35 4.72 1.61
C PHE A 8 20.17 5.70 1.56
N LEU A 9 20.45 6.99 1.79
CA LEU A 9 19.45 8.05 1.78
C LEU A 9 19.30 8.64 0.37
N VAL A 10 18.05 8.77 -0.07
CA VAL A 10 17.63 9.50 -1.27
C VAL A 10 16.88 10.76 -0.85
N ARG A 11 17.42 11.92 -1.22
CA ARG A 11 16.75 13.21 -1.13
C ARG A 11 15.99 13.47 -2.44
N GLY A 12 14.77 14.01 -2.35
CA GLY A 12 13.97 14.33 -3.53
C GLY A 12 13.07 13.18 -4.00
N GLU A 13 13.01 12.95 -5.31
CA GLU A 13 12.17 11.90 -5.90
C GLU A 13 12.70 10.50 -5.56
N PRO A 14 11.82 9.55 -5.18
CA PRO A 14 12.17 8.15 -5.01
C PRO A 14 12.76 7.56 -6.29
N ILE A 15 13.77 6.71 -6.15
CA ILE A 15 14.42 6.02 -7.28
C ILE A 15 13.99 4.55 -7.37
N PRO A 16 13.98 3.94 -8.57
CA PRO A 16 13.64 2.52 -8.72
C PRO A 16 14.63 1.59 -8.01
N TYR A 17 14.16 0.40 -7.61
CA TYR A 17 14.98 -0.64 -6.96
C TYR A 17 16.30 -0.93 -7.70
N ALA A 18 16.25 -1.09 -9.03
CA ALA A 18 17.42 -1.41 -9.85
C ALA A 18 18.51 -0.33 -9.80
N GLU A 19 18.13 0.93 -9.53
CA GLU A 19 19.07 2.02 -9.32
C GLU A 19 19.57 2.04 -7.88
N ALA A 20 18.67 1.89 -6.91
CA ALA A 20 18.99 1.93 -5.48
C ALA A 20 20.04 0.90 -5.07
N ILE A 21 19.92 -0.35 -5.51
CA ILE A 21 20.85 -1.43 -5.13
C ILE A 21 22.28 -1.25 -5.65
N ARG A 22 22.49 -0.35 -6.63
CA ARG A 22 23.83 -0.01 -7.17
C ARG A 22 24.51 1.10 -6.39
N ARG A 23 23.82 1.71 -5.43
CA ARG A 23 24.34 2.81 -4.62
C ARG A 23 25.24 2.29 -3.51
N ALA A 24 26.06 3.17 -2.96
CA ALA A 24 26.91 2.86 -1.82
C ALA A 24 26.09 2.93 -0.53
N PHE A 25 25.79 1.77 0.05
CA PHE A 25 25.17 1.66 1.37
C PHE A 25 26.25 1.81 2.45
N LYS A 26 25.94 2.59 3.49
CA LYS A 26 26.83 2.80 4.64
C LYS A 26 26.31 2.00 5.84
N PRO A 27 27.18 1.50 6.73
CA PRO A 27 26.74 0.84 7.97
C PRO A 27 25.73 1.71 8.73
N PHE A 28 24.70 1.09 9.27
CA PHE A 28 23.62 1.75 10.00
C PHE A 28 23.24 0.89 11.21
N ARG A 29 22.81 1.51 12.31
CA ARG A 29 22.52 0.80 13.57
C ARG A 29 21.10 1.04 14.05
N ILE A 30 20.60 0.09 14.82
CA ILE A 30 19.38 0.30 15.61
C ILE A 30 19.65 1.45 16.59
N GLY A 31 18.69 2.37 16.70
CA GLY A 31 18.81 3.62 17.47
C GLY A 31 19.32 4.81 16.66
N ASP A 32 19.83 4.60 15.43
CA ASP A 32 20.23 5.71 14.58
C ASP A 32 18.99 6.45 14.01
N PRO A 33 19.03 7.79 13.95
CA PRO A 33 17.96 8.57 13.35
C PRO A 33 18.02 8.50 11.81
N TRP A 34 16.86 8.55 11.17
CA TRP A 34 16.74 8.47 9.72
C TRP A 34 15.54 9.26 9.20
N GLY A 35 15.49 9.39 7.87
CA GLY A 35 14.29 9.83 7.18
C GLY A 35 13.91 11.28 7.45
N PRO A 36 14.67 12.25 6.90
CA PRO A 36 14.12 13.58 6.76
C PRO A 36 12.81 13.58 5.98
N ALA A 37 11.97 14.59 6.21
CA ALA A 37 10.64 14.66 5.60
C ALA A 37 10.67 14.43 4.08
N TRP A 38 9.78 13.56 3.61
CA TRP A 38 9.62 13.15 2.21
C TRP A 38 10.82 12.46 1.55
N SER A 39 11.84 12.11 2.32
CA SER A 39 12.97 11.35 1.82
C SER A 39 12.65 9.86 1.74
N THR A 40 13.48 9.13 0.98
CA THR A 40 13.46 7.67 0.97
C THR A 40 14.78 7.17 1.53
N THR A 41 14.72 6.33 2.56
CA THR A 41 15.89 5.60 3.04
C THR A 41 15.78 4.15 2.62
N TRP A 42 16.73 3.70 1.82
CA TRP A 42 16.89 2.30 1.49
C TRP A 42 17.72 1.64 2.58
N PHE A 43 17.16 0.66 3.27
CA PHE A 43 17.92 -0.21 4.16
C PHE A 43 18.22 -1.52 3.44
N ARG A 44 19.44 -2.05 3.58
CA ARG A 44 19.78 -3.42 3.18
C ARG A 44 20.02 -4.23 4.44
N VAL A 45 19.31 -5.35 4.55
CA VAL A 45 19.34 -6.25 5.69
C VAL A 45 19.87 -7.59 5.24
N ARG A 46 21.00 -8.01 5.82
CA ARG A 46 21.57 -9.34 5.60
C ARG A 46 21.71 -10.08 6.91
N GLY A 47 21.56 -11.39 6.86
CA GLY A 47 21.72 -12.21 8.04
C GLY A 47 21.66 -13.69 7.75
N ARG A 48 21.85 -14.47 8.80
CA ARG A 48 21.75 -15.93 8.79
C ARG A 48 20.70 -16.38 9.78
N VAL A 49 19.98 -17.45 9.48
CA VAL A 49 19.12 -18.12 10.45
C VAL A 49 19.99 -19.08 11.26
N PRO A 50 19.92 -19.10 12.62
CA PRO A 50 20.78 -19.96 13.43
C PRO A 50 20.52 -21.43 13.10
N GLU A 51 21.57 -22.26 13.11
CA GLU A 51 21.43 -23.71 12.88
C GLU A 51 20.46 -24.37 13.86
N GLY A 52 20.42 -23.92 15.12
CA GLY A 52 19.46 -24.40 16.13
C GLY A 52 17.98 -24.07 15.84
N TRP A 53 17.72 -23.29 14.80
CA TRP A 53 16.38 -22.97 14.30
C TRP A 53 16.08 -23.67 12.97
N ALA A 54 16.93 -24.60 12.52
CA ALA A 54 16.66 -25.41 11.34
C ALA A 54 15.27 -26.09 11.42
N GLY A 55 14.50 -25.99 10.34
CA GLY A 55 13.11 -26.47 10.27
C GLY A 55 12.07 -25.60 11.00
N LYS A 56 12.49 -24.58 11.76
CA LYS A 56 11.59 -23.59 12.36
C LYS A 56 11.39 -22.42 11.41
N ARG A 57 10.24 -21.75 11.55
CA ARG A 57 9.96 -20.50 10.84
C ARG A 57 10.60 -19.33 11.61
N ALA A 58 11.22 -18.43 10.87
CA ALA A 58 11.83 -17.21 11.39
C ALA A 58 11.31 -16.00 10.63
N ALA A 59 11.34 -14.84 11.28
CA ALA A 59 11.05 -13.56 10.65
C ALA A 59 12.01 -12.49 11.15
N VAL A 60 12.22 -11.44 10.35
CA VAL A 60 12.83 -10.20 10.83
C VAL A 60 11.70 -9.29 11.31
N ALA A 61 11.72 -8.96 12.60
CA ALA A 61 10.86 -7.95 13.21
C ALA A 61 11.45 -6.57 12.96
N VAL A 62 10.64 -5.66 12.44
CA VAL A 62 11.05 -4.30 12.05
C VAL A 62 10.25 -3.29 12.87
N ASP A 63 10.90 -2.27 13.43
CA ASP A 63 10.24 -1.05 13.89
C ASP A 63 11.01 0.15 13.34
N LEU A 64 10.37 0.85 12.41
CA LEU A 64 10.93 1.98 11.68
C LEU A 64 10.86 3.30 12.49
N GLY A 65 10.30 3.30 13.69
CA GLY A 65 10.13 4.50 14.52
C GLY A 65 8.71 5.04 14.52
N TRP A 66 7.71 4.16 14.48
CA TRP A 66 6.32 4.58 14.35
C TRP A 66 5.81 5.29 15.61
N HIS A 67 5.40 6.55 15.43
CA HIS A 67 4.82 7.38 16.48
C HIS A 67 3.53 8.09 16.03
N LEU A 68 3.05 7.76 14.83
CA LEU A 68 1.83 8.31 14.21
C LEU A 68 0.90 7.16 13.79
N PRO A 69 -0.39 7.43 13.51
CA PRO A 69 -1.31 6.41 13.06
C PRO A 69 -0.84 5.66 11.80
N THR A 70 -1.20 4.38 11.68
CA THR A 70 -0.85 3.55 10.52
C THR A 70 -1.37 4.19 9.23
N GLY A 71 -0.55 4.22 8.18
CA GLY A 71 -0.88 4.89 6.93
C GLY A 71 -0.59 6.40 6.91
N PHE A 72 -0.24 7.00 8.05
CA PHE A 72 0.04 8.44 8.20
C PHE A 72 1.45 8.71 8.74
N SER A 73 2.35 7.72 8.64
CA SER A 73 3.72 7.75 9.17
C SER A 73 4.73 7.22 8.16
N CYS A 74 5.94 6.91 8.65
CA CYS A 74 6.87 6.10 7.89
C CYS A 74 6.31 4.70 7.60
N GLU A 75 6.54 4.24 6.38
CA GLU A 75 6.14 2.93 5.88
C GLU A 75 7.22 2.47 4.90
N ALA A 76 7.44 1.16 4.76
CA ALA A 76 8.40 0.66 3.79
C ALA A 76 7.79 -0.35 2.83
N LEU A 77 8.38 -0.49 1.65
CA LEU A 77 8.20 -1.65 0.79
C LEU A 77 9.40 -2.57 0.99
N ALA A 78 9.17 -3.79 1.44
CA ALA A 78 10.18 -4.82 1.42
C ALA A 78 10.38 -5.31 -0.02
N TRP A 79 11.63 -5.42 -0.44
CA TRP A 79 12.05 -5.92 -1.74
C TRP A 79 12.96 -7.12 -1.56
N LYS A 80 12.71 -8.16 -2.34
CA LYS A 80 13.52 -9.38 -2.35
C LYS A 80 13.66 -9.89 -3.79
N ASP A 81 14.87 -10.26 -4.18
CA ASP A 81 15.17 -10.81 -5.51
C ASP A 81 14.65 -9.95 -6.67
N GLY A 82 14.73 -8.62 -6.53
CA GLY A 82 14.28 -7.66 -7.56
C GLY A 82 12.77 -7.39 -7.59
N ARG A 83 12.00 -7.97 -6.67
CA ARG A 83 10.53 -7.89 -6.67
C ARG A 83 9.99 -7.25 -5.40
N PRO A 84 8.90 -6.47 -5.51
CA PRO A 84 8.10 -6.08 -4.36
C PRO A 84 7.64 -7.32 -3.61
N TRP A 85 7.96 -7.39 -2.33
CA TRP A 85 7.62 -8.53 -1.48
C TRP A 85 6.36 -8.23 -0.65
N ARG A 86 6.43 -7.23 0.24
CA ARG A 86 5.32 -6.84 1.14
C ARG A 86 5.50 -5.42 1.66
N GLY A 87 4.41 -4.71 1.95
CA GLY A 87 4.45 -3.51 2.79
C GLY A 87 4.87 -3.78 4.24
N VAL A 88 5.59 -2.82 4.83
CA VAL A 88 6.02 -2.82 6.22
C VAL A 88 5.45 -1.59 6.92
N ASP A 89 4.63 -1.85 7.93
CA ASP A 89 3.88 -0.88 8.73
C ASP A 89 3.61 -1.49 10.12
N PRO A 90 3.04 -0.75 11.09
CA PRO A 90 2.80 -1.28 12.44
C PRO A 90 1.98 -2.58 12.51
N ASN A 91 1.13 -2.86 11.53
CA ASN A 91 0.31 -4.07 11.45
C ASN A 91 0.98 -5.20 10.63
N HIS A 92 2.02 -4.87 9.85
CA HIS A 92 2.75 -5.79 8.98
C HIS A 92 4.27 -5.66 9.20
N ASN A 93 4.71 -5.86 10.44
CA ASN A 93 6.09 -5.60 10.86
C ASN A 93 6.98 -6.85 10.99
N LEU A 94 6.47 -8.03 10.63
CA LEU A 94 7.20 -9.29 10.61
C LEU A 94 7.42 -9.75 9.17
N LEU A 95 8.69 -9.86 8.77
CA LEU A 95 9.12 -10.29 7.44
C LEU A 95 9.63 -11.73 7.47
N PRO A 96 8.86 -12.72 6.97
CA PRO A 96 9.27 -14.12 6.99
C PRO A 96 10.56 -14.39 6.20
N VAL A 97 11.56 -14.97 6.83
CA VAL A 97 12.80 -15.37 6.16
C VAL A 97 12.91 -16.89 6.09
N HIS A 98 13.48 -17.37 4.98
CA HIS A 98 13.61 -18.79 4.67
C HIS A 98 15.05 -19.09 4.25
N GLY A 99 15.53 -20.29 4.54
CA GLY A 99 16.89 -20.72 4.24
C GLY A 99 17.89 -20.39 5.36
N SER A 100 19.16 -20.68 5.10
CA SER A 100 20.27 -20.42 6.03
C SER A 100 20.72 -18.96 6.01
N GLU A 101 20.56 -18.27 4.87
CA GLU A 101 20.94 -16.87 4.69
C GLU A 101 19.80 -16.09 4.01
N PHE A 102 19.75 -14.79 4.28
CA PHE A 102 18.82 -13.88 3.61
C PHE A 102 19.46 -12.52 3.34
N ASP A 103 19.02 -11.90 2.26
CA ASP A 103 19.37 -10.55 1.82
C ASP A 103 18.11 -9.91 1.23
N PHE A 104 17.70 -8.78 1.80
CA PHE A 104 16.54 -8.03 1.31
C PHE A 104 16.74 -6.54 1.57
N TYR A 105 15.89 -5.75 0.91
CA TYR A 105 15.92 -4.30 1.03
C TYR A 105 14.59 -3.78 1.57
N LEU A 106 14.65 -2.70 2.35
CA LEU A 106 13.47 -1.92 2.75
C LEU A 106 13.56 -0.55 2.08
N GLU A 107 12.59 -0.25 1.23
CA GLU A 107 12.40 1.08 0.66
C GLU A 107 11.51 1.90 1.60
N ALA A 108 12.10 2.57 2.59
CA ALA A 108 11.36 3.27 3.64
C ALA A 108 11.07 4.73 3.25
N ALA A 109 9.79 5.11 3.24
CA ALA A 109 9.32 6.46 3.01
C ALA A 109 9.20 7.21 4.34
N ALA A 110 9.83 8.38 4.45
CA ALA A 110 9.76 9.22 5.64
C ALA A 110 8.63 10.26 5.50
N ASN A 111 7.39 9.86 5.76
CA ASN A 111 6.23 10.73 5.60
C ASN A 111 5.96 11.51 6.90
N PRO A 112 6.08 12.85 6.90
CA PRO A 112 5.60 13.65 8.01
C PRO A 112 4.06 13.66 8.06
N LEU A 113 3.50 13.90 9.24
CA LEU A 113 2.09 14.24 9.38
C LEU A 113 1.92 15.76 9.14
N PRO A 114 1.10 16.20 8.17
CA PRO A 114 0.76 17.61 8.04
C PRO A 114 0.01 18.14 9.26
N THR A 115 0.23 19.42 9.58
CA THR A 115 -0.64 20.17 10.48
C THR A 115 -2.03 20.32 9.84
N LEU A 116 -3.03 19.66 10.40
CA LEU A 116 -4.41 19.69 9.89
C LEU A 116 -5.23 20.87 10.43
N ALA A 117 -4.92 21.32 11.65
CA ALA A 117 -5.55 22.46 12.32
C ALA A 117 -4.63 22.98 13.43
N GLY A 118 -4.68 24.28 13.74
CA GLY A 118 -3.88 24.88 14.82
C GLY A 118 -3.60 26.36 14.61
N ALA A 119 -2.93 26.98 15.59
CA ALA A 119 -2.43 28.35 15.47
C ALA A 119 -1.06 28.36 14.76
N GLU A 120 -0.79 29.39 13.97
CA GLU A 120 0.49 29.62 13.31
C GLU A 120 1.65 29.77 14.33
N PRO A 121 2.90 29.37 13.96
CA PRO A 121 3.31 28.94 12.63
C PRO A 121 3.02 27.46 12.33
N ALA A 122 2.35 27.19 11.21
CA ALA A 122 2.15 25.85 10.67
C ALA A 122 3.13 25.62 9.51
N VAL A 123 4.18 24.82 9.75
CA VAL A 123 5.18 24.52 8.72
C VAL A 123 4.50 23.88 7.51
N SER A 124 4.71 24.47 6.34
CA SER A 124 4.08 23.96 5.12
C SER A 124 4.71 22.63 4.69
N MET A 125 3.92 21.79 4.02
CA MET A 125 4.40 20.53 3.45
C MET A 125 5.51 20.71 2.41
N ILE A 126 5.57 21.90 1.79
CA ILE A 126 6.60 22.28 0.83
C ILE A 126 7.91 22.57 1.58
N GLU A 127 7.83 23.35 2.65
CA GLU A 127 8.99 23.70 3.49
C GLU A 127 9.63 22.45 4.11
N LEU A 128 8.81 21.50 4.57
CA LEU A 128 9.31 20.23 5.10
C LEU A 128 10.20 19.47 4.11
N ARG A 129 10.02 19.61 2.78
CA ARG A 129 10.85 18.90 1.78
C ARG A 129 12.33 19.25 1.86
N GLU A 130 12.64 20.47 2.30
CA GLU A 130 14.01 20.95 2.42
C GLU A 130 14.58 20.71 3.82
N SER A 131 13.76 20.30 4.80
CA SER A 131 14.23 20.00 6.15
C SER A 131 15.31 18.90 6.11
N PRO A 132 16.48 19.12 6.72
CA PRO A 132 17.53 18.11 6.85
C PRO A 132 17.26 17.16 8.03
N ASP A 133 16.33 17.52 8.91
CA ASP A 133 16.17 16.87 10.21
C ASP A 133 15.51 15.51 10.05
N PRO A 134 16.09 14.45 10.64
CA PRO A 134 15.47 13.13 10.62
C PRO A 134 14.19 13.13 11.45
N LEU A 135 13.14 12.51 10.92
CA LEU A 135 11.84 12.41 11.60
C LEU A 135 11.67 11.12 12.41
N PHE A 136 12.51 10.12 12.15
CA PHE A 136 12.32 8.76 12.67
C PHE A 136 13.61 8.21 13.26
N VAL A 137 13.48 7.19 14.10
CA VAL A 137 14.58 6.41 14.66
C VAL A 137 14.29 4.94 14.37
N LEU A 138 15.27 4.19 13.87
CA LEU A 138 15.08 2.76 13.67
C LEU A 138 15.12 2.06 15.03
N ASN A 139 13.96 1.72 15.58
CA ASN A 139 13.82 1.17 16.93
C ASN A 139 14.12 -0.32 16.99
N GLN A 140 13.81 -1.08 15.95
CA GLN A 140 13.94 -2.54 15.96
C GLN A 140 14.32 -3.12 14.60
N LEU A 141 15.25 -4.07 14.62
CA LEU A 141 15.55 -4.95 13.49
C LEU A 141 16.13 -6.28 14.02
N ASP A 142 15.26 -7.19 14.45
CA ASP A 142 15.67 -8.42 15.14
C ASP A 142 15.21 -9.67 14.39
N LEU A 143 16.06 -10.70 14.36
CA LEU A 143 15.62 -12.03 13.95
C LEU A 143 14.87 -12.71 15.10
N VAL A 144 13.59 -13.04 14.86
CA VAL A 144 12.70 -13.64 15.85
C VAL A 144 12.14 -14.98 15.37
N PRO A 145 11.82 -15.91 16.29
CA PRO A 145 11.01 -17.08 15.95
C PRO A 145 9.65 -16.61 15.46
N TRP A 146 9.15 -17.20 14.37
CA TRP A 146 7.88 -16.78 13.80
C TRP A 146 6.89 -17.92 13.76
N LEU A 147 5.85 -17.83 14.58
CA LEU A 147 4.67 -18.67 14.45
C LEU A 147 3.59 -17.83 13.77
N PRO A 148 3.09 -18.22 12.59
CA PRO A 148 1.94 -17.53 12.03
C PRO A 148 0.77 -17.63 13.03
N PRO A 149 -0.05 -16.59 13.17
CA PRO A 149 -1.24 -16.68 13.99
C PRO A 149 -2.06 -17.90 13.57
N GLY A 150 -2.44 -18.72 14.55
CA GLY A 150 -3.31 -19.86 14.31
C GLY A 150 -4.65 -19.36 13.79
N ALA A 151 -5.20 -20.03 12.78
CA ALA A 151 -6.56 -19.74 12.35
C ALA A 151 -7.52 -20.13 13.48
N SER A 152 -8.25 -19.15 14.04
CA SER A 152 -9.40 -19.46 14.89
C SER A 152 -10.43 -20.15 14.00
N GLN A 153 -10.78 -21.39 14.31
CA GLN A 153 -11.82 -22.15 13.63
C GLN A 153 -13.21 -21.90 14.23
N ALA A 154 -13.38 -20.86 15.05
CA ALA A 154 -14.67 -20.52 15.62
C ALA A 154 -15.67 -20.23 14.49
N ARG A 155 -16.62 -21.15 14.30
CA ARG A 155 -17.73 -20.95 13.37
C ARG A 155 -18.78 -20.10 14.07
N ILE A 156 -19.16 -19.00 13.45
CA ILE A 156 -20.28 -18.17 13.88
C ILE A 156 -21.54 -18.76 13.25
N ASP A 157 -22.53 -19.12 14.08
CA ASP A 157 -23.87 -19.48 13.58
C ASP A 157 -24.60 -18.20 13.18
N LEU A 158 -24.82 -18.02 11.88
CA LEU A 158 -25.50 -16.85 11.33
C LEU A 158 -27.03 -17.03 11.26
N GLY A 159 -27.56 -18.22 11.59
CA GLY A 159 -28.96 -18.55 11.40
C GLY A 159 -29.40 -18.34 9.94
N ALA A 160 -30.32 -17.39 9.72
CA ALA A 160 -30.82 -17.03 8.39
C ALA A 160 -30.04 -15.88 7.71
N HIS A 161 -29.05 -15.28 8.38
CA HIS A 161 -28.30 -14.14 7.85
C HIS A 161 -27.19 -14.60 6.89
N ALA A 162 -27.00 -13.85 5.81
CA ALA A 162 -25.83 -13.97 4.93
C ALA A 162 -24.94 -12.74 5.13
N ILE A 163 -23.68 -12.95 5.50
CA ILE A 163 -22.67 -11.90 5.61
C ILE A 163 -21.57 -12.21 4.59
N THR A 164 -21.33 -11.26 3.68
CA THR A 164 -20.21 -11.31 2.75
C THR A 164 -19.14 -10.35 3.23
N ALA A 165 -17.92 -10.84 3.41
CA ALA A 165 -16.77 -10.02 3.76
C ALA A 165 -15.85 -9.88 2.54
N VAL A 166 -15.46 -8.65 2.22
CA VAL A 166 -14.52 -8.34 1.14
C VAL A 166 -13.46 -7.39 1.70
N GLY A 167 -12.20 -7.72 1.48
CA GLY A 167 -11.10 -6.82 1.84
C GLY A 167 -11.13 -5.57 0.96
N HIS A 168 -10.84 -4.41 1.53
CA HIS A 168 -10.72 -3.17 0.78
C HIS A 168 -9.64 -2.29 1.42
N ALA A 169 -8.84 -1.63 0.59
CA ALA A 169 -7.90 -0.61 1.04
C ALA A 169 -8.16 0.66 0.25
N HIS A 170 -8.87 1.59 0.87
CA HIS A 170 -9.05 2.95 0.35
C HIS A 170 -7.70 3.68 0.40
N ILE A 171 -7.29 4.28 -0.71
CA ILE A 171 -6.07 5.07 -0.79
C ILE A 171 -6.40 6.38 -1.49
N ASP A 172 -6.37 7.49 -0.75
CA ASP A 172 -6.54 8.80 -1.36
C ASP A 172 -5.44 9.08 -2.37
N THR A 173 -5.86 9.44 -3.58
CA THR A 173 -4.94 9.73 -4.69
C THR A 173 -3.98 10.87 -4.34
N ALA A 174 -4.52 11.93 -3.72
CA ALA A 174 -3.75 13.00 -3.14
C ALA A 174 -4.55 13.59 -1.97
N TRP A 175 -4.02 13.48 -0.75
CA TRP A 175 -4.60 14.10 0.43
C TRP A 175 -3.50 14.71 1.30
N LEU A 176 -2.98 13.95 2.27
CA LEU A 176 -1.90 14.39 3.16
C LEU A 176 -0.50 14.06 2.62
N TRP A 177 -0.42 13.65 1.35
CA TRP A 177 0.80 13.22 0.68
C TRP A 177 0.78 13.61 -0.81
N PRO A 178 1.95 13.78 -1.43
CA PRO A 178 2.04 14.04 -2.87
C PRO A 178 1.77 12.79 -3.71
N LEU A 179 1.51 12.98 -5.01
CA LEU A 179 1.25 11.89 -5.97
C LEU A 179 2.38 10.86 -6.05
N ARG A 180 3.65 11.25 -5.82
CA ARG A 180 4.76 10.28 -5.80
C ARG A 180 4.62 9.26 -4.68
N GLU A 181 4.02 9.64 -3.55
CA GLU A 181 3.81 8.73 -2.42
C GLU A 181 2.61 7.81 -2.65
N VAL A 182 1.54 8.25 -3.33
CA VAL A 182 0.41 7.35 -3.60
C VAL A 182 0.84 6.13 -4.44
N ARG A 183 1.74 6.32 -5.41
CA ARG A 183 2.30 5.21 -6.21
C ARG A 183 2.94 4.14 -5.31
N ARG A 184 3.68 4.58 -4.30
CA ARG A 184 4.36 3.73 -3.31
C ARG A 184 3.39 3.15 -2.28
N LYS A 185 2.37 3.92 -1.86
CA LYS A 185 1.27 3.43 -1.01
C LYS A 185 0.54 2.27 -1.66
N CYS A 186 0.22 2.39 -2.95
CA CYS A 186 -0.41 1.33 -3.72
C CYS A 186 0.50 0.09 -3.75
N ALA A 187 1.79 0.23 -4.09
CA ALA A 187 2.70 -0.91 -4.16
C ALA A 187 2.85 -1.66 -2.82
N ARG A 188 2.99 -0.93 -1.70
CA ARG A 188 3.06 -1.51 -0.35
C ARG A 188 1.77 -2.22 0.04
N SER A 189 0.63 -1.55 -0.12
CA SER A 189 -0.66 -2.14 0.21
C SER A 189 -0.94 -3.38 -0.65
N TRP A 190 -0.78 -3.26 -1.96
CA TRP A 190 -1.20 -4.28 -2.91
C TRP A 190 -0.26 -5.49 -2.94
N SER A 191 1.05 -5.32 -2.70
CA SER A 191 1.95 -6.46 -2.50
C SER A 191 1.55 -7.29 -1.28
N THR A 192 1.17 -6.63 -0.18
CA THR A 192 0.63 -7.31 1.00
C THR A 192 -0.66 -8.07 0.68
N GLN A 193 -1.61 -7.44 -0.02
CA GLN A 193 -2.87 -8.12 -0.39
C GLN A 193 -2.63 -9.33 -1.29
N VAL A 194 -1.76 -9.21 -2.29
CA VAL A 194 -1.42 -10.31 -3.19
C VAL A 194 -0.77 -11.47 -2.44
N GLU A 195 0.09 -11.21 -1.45
CA GLU A 195 0.67 -12.28 -0.62
C GLU A 195 -0.37 -12.91 0.33
N LEU A 196 -1.29 -12.11 0.88
CA LEU A 196 -2.41 -12.63 1.66
C LEU A 196 -3.26 -13.59 0.82
N MET A 197 -3.50 -13.29 -0.45
CA MET A 197 -4.20 -14.18 -1.38
C MET A 197 -3.46 -15.48 -1.68
N ASP A 198 -2.13 -15.52 -1.57
CA ASP A 198 -1.38 -16.80 -1.68
C ASP A 198 -1.58 -17.67 -0.43
N LYS A 199 -1.77 -17.03 0.72
CA LYS A 199 -1.90 -17.72 2.01
C LYS A 199 -3.34 -18.13 2.32
N TYR A 200 -4.31 -17.34 1.88
CA TYR A 200 -5.73 -17.51 2.16
C TYR A 200 -6.50 -17.59 0.84
N PRO A 201 -6.76 -18.81 0.32
CA PRO A 201 -7.40 -18.99 -0.99
C PRO A 201 -8.78 -18.31 -1.12
N ASP A 202 -9.54 -18.26 -0.02
CA ASP A 202 -10.89 -17.66 0.00
C ASP A 202 -10.89 -16.13 0.19
N PHE A 203 -9.71 -15.51 0.33
CA PHE A 203 -9.62 -14.06 0.50
C PHE A 203 -9.90 -13.32 -0.81
N VAL A 204 -10.89 -12.43 -0.77
CA VAL A 204 -11.25 -11.53 -1.88
C VAL A 204 -10.95 -10.08 -1.49
N PHE A 205 -10.34 -9.34 -2.40
CA PHE A 205 -9.99 -7.93 -2.22
C PHE A 205 -10.58 -7.07 -3.35
N ALA A 206 -11.31 -6.02 -2.99
CA ALA A 206 -11.88 -5.05 -3.91
C ALA A 206 -11.01 -3.79 -4.01
N CYS A 207 -10.73 -3.33 -5.23
CA CYS A 207 -9.93 -2.12 -5.47
C CYS A 207 -10.45 -1.28 -6.66
N SER A 208 -10.62 0.03 -6.44
CA SER A 208 -11.56 0.87 -7.19
C SER A 208 -10.97 1.77 -8.27
N GLN A 209 -9.74 2.29 -8.12
CA GLN A 209 -9.24 3.46 -8.88
C GLN A 209 -8.30 3.08 -10.04
N PRO A 210 -8.74 3.07 -11.32
CA PRO A 210 -7.92 2.86 -12.52
C PRO A 210 -6.61 3.64 -12.57
N ALA A 211 -6.61 4.91 -12.13
CA ALA A 211 -5.39 5.73 -12.10
C ALA A 211 -4.26 5.06 -11.30
N GLN A 212 -4.60 4.44 -10.17
CA GLN A 212 -3.63 3.73 -9.33
C GLN A 212 -3.11 2.45 -10.00
N TYR A 213 -3.99 1.72 -10.69
CA TYR A 213 -3.57 0.54 -11.47
C TYR A 213 -2.56 0.93 -12.55
N GLU A 214 -2.80 2.03 -13.26
CA GLU A 214 -1.89 2.49 -14.30
C GLU A 214 -0.52 2.87 -13.72
N TRP A 215 -0.49 3.57 -12.59
CA TRP A 215 0.78 3.90 -11.94
C TRP A 215 1.52 2.68 -11.41
N VAL A 216 0.81 1.67 -10.89
CA VAL A 216 1.44 0.42 -10.44
C VAL A 216 1.93 -0.40 -11.64
N LYS A 217 1.21 -0.40 -12.76
CA LYS A 217 1.66 -1.02 -14.01
C LYS A 217 2.97 -0.40 -14.51
N GLU A 218 3.07 0.92 -14.48
CA GLU A 218 4.28 1.66 -14.89
C GLU A 218 5.46 1.41 -13.94
N SER A 219 5.23 1.53 -12.62
CA SER A 219 6.31 1.56 -11.63
C SER A 219 6.67 0.18 -11.06
N TYR A 220 5.75 -0.78 -11.07
CA TYR A 220 5.89 -2.11 -10.46
C TYR A 220 5.29 -3.21 -11.35
N PRO A 221 5.81 -3.42 -12.57
CA PRO A 221 5.20 -4.32 -13.56
C PRO A 221 5.07 -5.78 -13.07
N ASP A 222 6.00 -6.26 -12.25
CA ASP A 222 5.92 -7.60 -11.65
C ASP A 222 4.74 -7.72 -10.68
N LEU A 223 4.48 -6.70 -9.86
CA LEU A 223 3.31 -6.67 -8.97
C LEU A 223 2.03 -6.60 -9.80
N TYR A 224 2.00 -5.77 -10.84
CA TYR A 224 0.84 -5.65 -11.73
C TYR A 224 0.51 -6.98 -12.43
N ARG A 225 1.52 -7.74 -12.89
CA ARG A 225 1.31 -9.08 -13.44
C ARG A 225 0.62 -10.00 -12.42
N ARG A 226 1.08 -9.99 -11.16
CA ARG A 226 0.46 -10.79 -10.09
C ARG A 226 -0.97 -10.34 -9.80
N ILE A 227 -1.26 -9.03 -9.85
CA ILE A 227 -2.63 -8.52 -9.73
C ILE A 227 -3.51 -9.10 -10.85
N LYS A 228 -3.05 -9.10 -12.10
CA LYS A 228 -3.81 -9.72 -13.21
C LYS A 228 -4.05 -11.21 -12.99
N GLU A 229 -3.07 -11.94 -12.47
CA GLU A 229 -3.22 -13.37 -12.11
C GLU A 229 -4.28 -13.55 -11.01
N LYS A 230 -4.26 -12.71 -9.97
CA LYS A 230 -5.25 -12.74 -8.89
C LYS A 230 -6.64 -12.31 -9.34
N THR A 231 -6.75 -11.41 -10.32
CA THR A 231 -8.02 -11.04 -10.95
C THR A 231 -8.58 -12.20 -11.76
N ALA A 232 -7.76 -12.85 -12.59
CA ALA A 232 -8.19 -14.03 -13.34
C ALA A 232 -8.60 -15.20 -12.43
N ALA A 233 -8.00 -15.29 -11.23
CA ALA A 233 -8.37 -16.28 -10.21
C ALA A 233 -9.60 -15.88 -9.37
N GLY A 234 -10.17 -14.69 -9.54
CA GLY A 234 -11.33 -14.19 -8.78
C GLY A 234 -11.03 -13.76 -7.34
N GLN A 235 -9.75 -13.63 -6.96
CA GLN A 235 -9.35 -13.16 -5.62
C GLN A 235 -9.19 -11.63 -5.57
N TRP A 236 -8.83 -11.01 -6.70
CA TRP A 236 -8.74 -9.56 -6.83
C TRP A 236 -9.90 -9.07 -7.70
N GLU A 237 -10.82 -8.33 -7.10
CA GLU A 237 -12.01 -7.78 -7.77
C GLU A 237 -11.77 -6.29 -8.06
N PRO A 238 -11.47 -5.89 -9.31
CA PRO A 238 -11.50 -4.47 -9.61
C PRO A 238 -12.95 -3.98 -9.56
N VAL A 239 -13.19 -2.99 -8.72
CA VAL A 239 -14.50 -2.36 -8.54
C VAL A 239 -14.42 -0.92 -9.02
N GLY A 240 -15.45 -0.13 -8.75
CA GLY A 240 -15.52 1.24 -9.23
C GLY A 240 -15.96 1.31 -10.68
N ALA A 241 -15.79 2.47 -11.29
CA ALA A 241 -16.20 2.73 -12.67
C ALA A 241 -15.58 4.04 -13.15
N MET A 242 -15.38 4.97 -12.22
CA MET A 242 -14.68 6.22 -12.44
C MET A 242 -13.16 6.02 -12.47
N TRP A 243 -12.44 6.90 -13.18
CA TRP A 243 -10.97 6.88 -13.31
C TRP A 243 -10.26 7.09 -11.96
N VAL A 244 -10.85 7.94 -11.12
CA VAL A 244 -10.56 8.07 -9.68
C VAL A 244 -11.88 8.09 -8.92
N GLU A 245 -11.85 7.93 -7.60
CA GLU A 245 -13.01 8.20 -6.74
C GLU A 245 -13.26 9.72 -6.67
N ALA A 246 -13.88 10.25 -7.72
CA ALA A 246 -14.03 11.68 -7.91
C ALA A 246 -15.12 12.28 -7.02
N ASP A 247 -14.90 13.52 -6.58
CA ASP A 247 -15.99 14.35 -6.09
C ASP A 247 -17.12 14.43 -7.12
N CYS A 248 -18.36 14.43 -6.64
CA CYS A 248 -19.53 14.40 -7.52
C CYS A 248 -20.27 15.74 -7.59
N ASN A 249 -19.90 16.74 -6.80
CA ASN A 249 -20.63 18.01 -6.71
C ASN A 249 -19.97 19.14 -7.51
N LEU A 250 -18.65 19.25 -7.45
CA LEU A 250 -17.88 20.31 -8.12
C LEU A 250 -17.73 20.08 -9.63
N PRO A 251 -17.45 18.85 -10.11
CA PRO A 251 -17.27 18.63 -11.54
C PRO A 251 -18.58 18.80 -12.32
N SER A 252 -18.47 19.22 -13.58
CA SER A 252 -19.62 19.24 -14.50
C SER A 252 -20.09 17.82 -14.81
N GLY A 253 -21.32 17.68 -15.32
CA GLY A 253 -21.84 16.39 -15.78
C GLY A 253 -20.95 15.71 -16.83
N GLU A 254 -20.37 16.48 -17.76
CA GLU A 254 -19.41 15.94 -18.74
C GLU A 254 -18.16 15.38 -18.05
N SER A 255 -17.63 16.04 -17.01
CA SER A 255 -16.49 15.51 -16.26
C SER A 255 -16.82 14.18 -15.57
N LEU A 256 -18.03 14.03 -15.01
CA LEU A 256 -18.47 12.76 -14.41
C LEU A 256 -18.65 11.67 -15.47
N VAL A 257 -19.19 12.00 -16.65
CA VAL A 257 -19.25 11.08 -17.80
C VAL A 257 -17.84 10.65 -18.22
N ARG A 258 -16.87 11.57 -18.24
CA ARG A 258 -15.47 11.24 -18.56
C ARG A 258 -14.84 10.34 -17.53
N GLN A 259 -15.09 10.58 -16.23
CA GLN A 259 -14.64 9.69 -15.17
C GLN A 259 -15.09 8.25 -15.45
N LEU A 260 -16.39 8.03 -15.70
CA LEU A 260 -16.96 6.72 -16.01
C LEU A 260 -16.39 6.13 -17.31
N LEU A 261 -16.32 6.93 -18.38
CA LEU A 261 -15.82 6.48 -19.68
C LEU A 261 -14.36 6.01 -19.59
N HIS A 262 -13.49 6.80 -18.96
CA HIS A 262 -12.08 6.46 -18.83
C HIS A 262 -11.86 5.27 -17.91
N GLY A 263 -12.55 5.22 -16.77
CA GLY A 263 -12.39 4.11 -15.82
C GLY A 263 -12.89 2.79 -16.37
N LYS A 264 -14.08 2.76 -16.97
CA LYS A 264 -14.63 1.54 -17.57
C LYS A 264 -13.80 1.03 -18.76
N ARG A 265 -13.34 1.93 -19.64
CA ARG A 265 -12.43 1.56 -20.75
C ARG A 265 -11.12 0.97 -20.25
N TYR A 266 -10.60 1.46 -19.13
CA TYR A 266 -9.40 0.90 -18.53
C TYR A 266 -9.61 -0.56 -18.12
N PHE A 267 -10.64 -0.85 -17.32
CA PHE A 267 -10.88 -2.21 -16.84
C PHE A 267 -11.19 -3.20 -17.97
N MET A 268 -12.01 -2.79 -18.95
CA MET A 268 -12.28 -3.60 -20.14
C MET A 268 -11.00 -3.94 -20.92
N ARG A 269 -10.09 -2.98 -21.10
CA ARG A 269 -8.84 -3.18 -21.83
C ARG A 269 -7.85 -4.05 -21.06
N GLU A 270 -7.68 -3.78 -19.77
CA GLU A 270 -6.61 -4.43 -18.99
C GLU A 270 -7.01 -5.82 -18.46
N PHE A 271 -8.29 -6.00 -18.08
CA PHE A 271 -8.78 -7.20 -17.41
C PHE A 271 -9.87 -7.95 -18.20
N GLY A 272 -10.36 -7.39 -19.32
CA GLY A 272 -11.32 -8.07 -20.18
C GLY A 272 -12.74 -8.13 -19.64
N TYR A 273 -13.06 -7.38 -18.59
CA TYR A 273 -14.42 -7.30 -18.04
C TYR A 273 -14.80 -5.85 -17.72
N GLU A 274 -16.10 -5.60 -17.72
CA GLU A 274 -16.70 -4.30 -17.47
C GLU A 274 -17.27 -4.24 -16.05
N THR A 275 -16.86 -3.25 -15.26
CA THR A 275 -17.35 -3.10 -13.90
C THR A 275 -18.84 -2.71 -13.86
N ARG A 276 -19.60 -3.33 -12.95
CA ARG A 276 -21.06 -3.14 -12.81
C ARG A 276 -21.46 -2.30 -11.60
N ILE A 277 -20.51 -1.74 -10.88
CA ILE A 277 -20.73 -1.02 -9.62
C ILE A 277 -19.97 0.31 -9.61
N LEU A 278 -20.65 1.43 -9.35
CA LEU A 278 -19.95 2.65 -8.97
C LEU A 278 -19.59 2.56 -7.48
N TRP A 279 -18.29 2.62 -7.18
CA TRP A 279 -17.73 2.50 -5.84
C TRP A 279 -17.13 3.84 -5.41
N LEU A 280 -17.80 4.56 -4.51
CA LEU A 280 -17.40 5.87 -3.99
C LEU A 280 -17.61 5.92 -2.45
N PRO A 281 -16.80 5.18 -1.68
CA PRO A 281 -16.96 5.06 -0.24
C PRO A 281 -16.73 6.39 0.48
N ASP A 282 -15.79 7.21 0.02
CA ASP A 282 -15.25 8.37 0.75
C ASP A 282 -15.60 9.73 0.11
N VAL A 283 -16.59 9.79 -0.80
CA VAL A 283 -16.97 11.05 -1.50
C VAL A 283 -17.96 11.90 -0.70
N PHE A 284 -17.76 13.22 -0.72
CA PHE A 284 -18.53 14.20 0.06
C PHE A 284 -19.79 14.68 -0.67
N GLY A 285 -20.78 13.79 -0.77
CA GLY A 285 -22.12 14.10 -1.29
C GLY A 285 -22.30 13.70 -2.76
N TYR A 286 -23.58 13.56 -3.15
CA TYR A 286 -23.97 12.95 -4.43
C TYR A 286 -25.13 13.73 -5.06
N PRO A 287 -25.01 14.20 -6.32
CA PRO A 287 -26.06 14.97 -6.97
C PRO A 287 -27.20 14.06 -7.46
N GLY A 288 -28.41 14.63 -7.56
CA GLY A 288 -29.62 13.87 -7.91
C GLY A 288 -29.63 13.25 -9.32
N ASN A 289 -28.75 13.71 -10.21
CA ASN A 289 -28.56 13.15 -11.55
C ASN A 289 -27.55 11.98 -11.60
N LEU A 290 -26.79 11.73 -10.53
CA LEU A 290 -25.78 10.65 -10.50
C LEU A 290 -26.38 9.25 -10.81
N PRO A 291 -27.56 8.86 -10.29
CA PRO A 291 -28.16 7.57 -10.64
C PRO A 291 -28.41 7.37 -12.13
N GLN A 292 -28.73 8.44 -12.88
CA GLN A 292 -28.87 8.37 -14.33
C GLN A 292 -27.51 8.04 -14.98
N LEU A 293 -26.45 8.73 -14.58
CA LEU A 293 -25.11 8.48 -15.12
C LEU A 293 -24.60 7.06 -14.80
N ILE A 294 -24.84 6.57 -13.58
CA ILE A 294 -24.51 5.19 -13.18
C ILE A 294 -25.19 4.19 -14.12
N LYS A 295 -26.51 4.32 -14.31
CA LYS A 295 -27.29 3.42 -15.15
C LYS A 295 -26.87 3.48 -16.62
N GLU A 296 -26.73 4.67 -17.19
CA GLU A 296 -26.31 4.86 -18.59
C GLU A 296 -24.87 4.37 -18.85
N SER A 297 -24.03 4.37 -17.81
CA SER A 297 -22.70 3.77 -17.89
C SER A 297 -22.71 2.25 -17.73
N GLY A 298 -23.87 1.58 -17.61
CA GLY A 298 -23.94 0.12 -17.47
C GLY A 298 -23.56 -0.41 -16.08
N CYS A 299 -23.65 0.43 -15.04
CA CYS A 299 -23.52 -0.02 -13.66
C CYS A 299 -24.92 -0.20 -13.05
N ASP A 300 -25.18 -1.36 -12.42
CA ASP A 300 -26.46 -1.63 -11.73
C ASP A 300 -26.42 -1.25 -10.25
N TYR A 301 -25.21 -1.15 -9.70
CA TYR A 301 -24.98 -0.98 -8.27
C TYR A 301 -24.23 0.31 -7.96
N PHE A 302 -24.47 0.81 -6.76
CA PHE A 302 -23.76 1.95 -6.18
C PHE A 302 -23.39 1.60 -4.74
N LEU A 303 -22.15 1.88 -4.35
CA LEU A 303 -21.69 1.73 -2.98
C LEU A 303 -21.07 3.02 -2.48
N THR A 304 -21.50 3.44 -1.28
CA THR A 304 -20.93 4.55 -0.52
C THR A 304 -20.99 4.26 0.97
N GLN A 305 -20.10 4.90 1.74
CA GLN A 305 -20.10 4.88 3.20
C GLN A 305 -20.39 6.26 3.82
N LYS A 306 -20.07 7.36 3.13
CA LYS A 306 -20.16 8.74 3.65
C LYS A 306 -21.55 9.29 3.95
N LEU A 307 -22.61 8.56 3.63
CA LEU A 307 -23.99 8.94 4.03
C LEU A 307 -24.35 8.50 5.46
N SER A 308 -23.45 7.79 6.14
CA SER A 308 -23.63 7.25 7.51
C SER A 308 -22.89 8.08 8.54
#